data_AF-A0A973Z1G9-F1
#
_entry.id   AF-A0A973Z1G9-F1
#
_cell.length_a   1.000
_cell.length_b   1.000
_cell.length_c   1.000
_cell.angle_alpha   90.00
_cell.angle_beta   90.00
_cell.angle_gamma   90.00
#
_symmetry.space_group_name_H-M   'P 1'
#
loop_
_entity.id
_entity.type
_entity.pdbx_description
1 polymer ?
#
loop_
_entity_poly.entity_id
_entity_poly.type
_entity_poly.pdbx_seq_one_letter_code
_entity_poly.pdbx_strand_id
1 'polypeptide(L)'
;ETCQGLSPDGWARRVAAAVERWDADIVVAEANNGGAMVGSVLKAADVSVKVKLVHASRGKAARAEPVALRFESGKAFLAGSFPHLEDEMSGLTAGGGYEGPGRSPDRADAMVWAMTQLSETKSGLPRVRAL
;
A
#
# COMPACT_ATOMS: atom_id res chain seq x y z
N GLU A 1 -10.33 4.85 6.87
CA GLU A 1 -11.54 4.02 7.10
C GLU A 1 -11.36 2.65 6.46
N THR A 2 -11.94 1.58 7.02
CA THR A 2 -11.83 0.22 6.44
C THR A 2 -12.87 0.00 5.34
N CYS A 3 -12.46 -0.61 4.22
CA CYS A 3 -13.33 -0.97 3.09
C CYS A 3 -13.83 -2.43 3.14
N GLN A 4 -13.57 -3.13 4.24
CA GLN A 4 -13.95 -4.54 4.39
C GLN A 4 -15.47 -4.73 4.24
N GLY A 5 -15.88 -5.71 3.45
CA GLY A 5 -17.29 -6.06 3.22
C GLY A 5 -18.03 -5.21 2.20
N LEU A 6 -17.36 -4.23 1.56
CA LEU A 6 -17.98 -3.45 0.49
C LEU A 6 -18.09 -4.24 -0.82
N SER A 7 -19.06 -3.85 -1.64
CA SER A 7 -19.14 -4.28 -3.04
C SER A 7 -17.94 -3.75 -3.84
N PRO A 8 -17.66 -4.32 -5.02
CA PRO A 8 -16.62 -3.83 -5.92
C PRO A 8 -16.67 -2.31 -6.18
N ASP A 9 -17.84 -1.82 -6.56
CA ASP A 9 -18.08 -0.39 -6.78
C ASP A 9 -17.92 0.43 -5.48
N GLY A 10 -18.36 -0.11 -4.33
CA GLY A 10 -18.27 0.58 -3.05
C GLY A 10 -16.84 0.87 -2.61
N TRP A 11 -15.92 -0.11 -2.73
CA TRP A 11 -14.52 0.15 -2.39
C TRP A 11 -13.83 1.02 -3.44
N ALA A 12 -14.20 0.91 -4.72
CA ALA A 12 -13.58 1.72 -5.78
C ALA A 12 -13.95 3.21 -5.67
N ARG A 13 -15.19 3.54 -5.31
CA ARG A 13 -15.57 4.93 -4.98
C ARG A 13 -14.78 5.50 -3.80
N ARG A 14 -14.47 4.67 -2.81
CA ARG A 14 -13.61 5.09 -1.70
C ARG A 14 -12.17 5.33 -2.14
N VAL A 15 -11.66 4.56 -3.11
CA VAL A 15 -10.36 4.84 -3.73
C VAL A 15 -10.41 6.19 -4.45
N ALA A 16 -11.41 6.45 -5.28
CA ALA A 16 -11.57 7.74 -5.97
C ALA A 16 -11.62 8.91 -4.98
N ALA A 17 -12.43 8.80 -3.92
CA ALA A 17 -12.51 9.82 -2.87
C ALA A 17 -11.18 9.99 -2.10
N ALA A 18 -10.39 8.92 -1.93
CA ALA A 18 -9.07 9.01 -1.31
C ALA A 18 -8.06 9.70 -2.24
N VAL A 19 -8.10 9.42 -3.54
CA VAL A 19 -7.29 10.09 -4.55
C VAL A 19 -7.54 11.60 -4.52
N GLU A 20 -8.80 12.02 -4.54
CA GLU A 20 -9.16 13.44 -4.46
C GLU A 20 -8.75 14.08 -3.14
N ARG A 21 -9.01 13.40 -2.01
CA ARG A 21 -8.68 13.92 -0.67
C ARG A 21 -7.19 14.16 -0.48
N TRP A 22 -6.36 13.27 -1.01
CA TRP A 22 -4.92 13.26 -0.77
C TRP A 22 -4.10 13.74 -1.97
N ASP A 23 -4.76 14.17 -3.06
CA ASP A 23 -4.13 14.57 -4.32
C ASP A 23 -3.09 13.53 -4.80
N ALA A 24 -3.50 12.26 -4.80
CA ALA A 24 -2.57 11.15 -5.01
C ALA A 24 -2.10 11.04 -6.46
N ASP A 25 -0.80 10.86 -6.72
CA ASP A 25 -0.29 10.74 -8.10
C ASP A 25 -0.66 9.42 -8.80
N ILE A 26 -0.85 8.35 -8.01
CA ILE A 26 -0.98 6.98 -8.51
C ILE A 26 -1.75 6.10 -7.52
N VAL A 27 -2.53 5.16 -8.06
CA VAL A 27 -3.11 4.06 -7.30
C VAL A 27 -2.37 2.77 -7.64
N VAL A 28 -1.88 2.08 -6.61
CA VAL A 28 -1.26 0.75 -6.75
C VAL A 28 -2.26 -0.30 -6.28
N ALA A 29 -2.57 -1.28 -7.13
CA ALA A 29 -3.55 -2.32 -6.81
C ALA A 29 -2.99 -3.71 -7.09
N GLU A 30 -3.08 -4.61 -6.10
CA GLU A 30 -2.67 -5.99 -6.26
C GLU A 30 -3.69 -6.79 -7.10
N ALA A 31 -3.20 -7.51 -8.11
CA ALA A 31 -4.00 -8.14 -9.15
C ALA A 31 -4.15 -9.67 -9.02
N ASN A 32 -3.56 -10.27 -7.98
CA ASN A 32 -3.41 -11.73 -7.86
C ASN A 32 -4.74 -12.52 -7.87
N ASN A 33 -5.85 -11.93 -7.40
CA ASN A 33 -7.17 -12.57 -7.34
C ASN A 33 -8.21 -11.87 -8.23
N GLY A 34 -7.85 -11.57 -9.48
CA GLY A 34 -8.79 -11.02 -10.47
C GLY A 34 -8.39 -9.65 -11.03
N GLY A 35 -7.11 -9.45 -11.36
CA GLY A 35 -6.54 -8.18 -11.82
C GLY A 35 -7.32 -7.46 -12.92
N ALA A 36 -7.89 -8.19 -13.88
CA ALA A 36 -8.72 -7.60 -14.93
C ALA A 36 -9.99 -6.93 -14.37
N MET A 37 -10.59 -7.53 -13.32
CA MET A 37 -11.74 -6.98 -12.61
C MET A 37 -11.34 -5.79 -11.73
N VAL A 38 -10.19 -5.83 -11.05
CA VAL A 38 -9.73 -4.70 -10.22
C VAL A 38 -9.52 -3.44 -11.06
N GLY A 39 -8.82 -3.58 -12.19
CA GLY A 39 -8.59 -2.46 -13.10
C GLY A 39 -9.88 -1.92 -13.72
N SER A 40 -10.81 -2.79 -14.13
CA SER A 40 -12.08 -2.35 -14.72
C SER A 40 -12.99 -1.66 -13.72
N VAL A 41 -13.03 -2.13 -12.47
CA VAL A 41 -13.84 -1.54 -11.40
C VAL A 41 -13.30 -0.16 -11.01
N LEU A 42 -11.98 -0.01 -10.87
CA LEU A 42 -11.36 1.30 -10.61
C LEU A 42 -11.60 2.29 -11.76
N LYS A 43 -11.53 1.81 -13.01
CA LYS A 43 -11.85 2.62 -14.18
C LYS A 43 -13.33 3.02 -14.22
N ALA A 44 -14.24 2.12 -13.85
CA ALA A 44 -15.67 2.40 -13.81
C ALA A 44 -16.05 3.40 -12.71
N ALA A 45 -15.28 3.46 -11.62
CA ALA A 45 -15.43 4.45 -10.56
C ALA A 45 -14.77 5.81 -10.87
N ASP A 46 -14.29 6.01 -12.11
CA ASP A 46 -13.65 7.24 -12.59
C ASP A 46 -12.46 7.69 -11.75
N VAL A 47 -11.61 6.74 -11.35
CA VAL A 47 -10.36 7.06 -10.66
C VAL A 47 -9.46 7.86 -11.60
N SER A 48 -9.29 9.14 -11.28
CA SER A 48 -8.69 10.17 -12.14
C SER A 48 -7.20 10.01 -12.41
N VAL A 49 -6.54 9.08 -11.70
CA VAL A 49 -5.09 8.93 -11.69
C VAL A 49 -4.67 7.58 -12.23
N LYS A 50 -3.37 7.45 -12.56
CA LYS A 50 -2.83 6.20 -13.10
C LYS A 50 -3.04 5.06 -12.10
N VAL A 51 -3.58 3.93 -12.57
CA VAL A 51 -3.67 2.69 -11.82
C VAL A 51 -2.54 1.75 -12.25
N LYS A 52 -1.65 1.38 -11.32
CA LYS A 52 -0.58 0.38 -11.53
C LYS A 52 -1.01 -0.94 -10.89
N LEU A 53 -1.23 -1.95 -11.73
CA LEU A 53 -1.48 -3.31 -11.27
C LEU A 53 -0.16 -4.00 -10.92
N VAL A 54 -0.10 -4.58 -9.73
CA VAL A 54 1.07 -5.32 -9.23
C VAL A 54 0.70 -6.75 -8.88
N HIS A 55 1.68 -7.65 -8.97
CA HIS A 55 1.51 -9.06 -8.62
C HIS A 55 2.53 -9.41 -7.55
N ALA A 56 2.06 -10.00 -6.45
CA ALA A 56 2.95 -10.51 -5.42
C ALA A 56 3.61 -11.81 -5.90
N SER A 57 4.94 -11.81 -6.00
CA SER A 57 5.75 -13.02 -6.26
C SER A 57 6.37 -13.62 -5.00
N ARG A 58 6.33 -12.89 -3.88
CA ARG A 58 6.86 -13.29 -2.57
C ARG A 58 5.76 -13.28 -1.52
N GLY A 59 5.97 -14.05 -0.44
CA GLY A 59 5.12 -13.98 0.75
C GLY A 59 5.08 -12.57 1.36
N LYS A 60 4.05 -12.31 2.18
CA LYS A 60 3.80 -10.98 2.78
C LYS A 60 4.96 -10.51 3.66
N ALA A 61 5.47 -11.37 4.54
CA ALA A 61 6.62 -11.08 5.38
C ALA A 61 7.87 -10.73 4.56
N ALA A 62 8.25 -11.60 3.61
CA ALA A 62 9.40 -11.37 2.73
C ALA A 62 9.28 -10.12 1.85
N ARG A 63 8.05 -9.70 1.50
CA ARG A 63 7.80 -8.44 0.78
C ARG A 63 7.92 -7.23 1.71
N ALA A 64 7.61 -7.37 2.99
CA ALA A 64 7.70 -6.29 3.97
C ALA A 64 9.15 -6.01 4.43
N GLU A 65 10.07 -6.97 4.31
CA GLU A 65 11.47 -6.84 4.76
C GLU A 65 12.18 -5.54 4.29
N PRO A 66 12.15 -5.14 3.00
CA PRO A 66 12.82 -3.92 2.55
C PRO A 66 12.18 -2.65 3.13
N VAL A 67 10.89 -2.70 3.45
CA VAL A 67 10.15 -1.60 4.06
C VAL A 67 10.47 -1.51 5.55
N ALA A 68 10.52 -2.64 6.25
CA ALA A 68 10.92 -2.72 7.66
C ALA A 68 12.30 -2.10 7.88
N LEU A 69 13.27 -2.39 7.01
CA LEU A 69 14.61 -1.80 7.08
C LEU A 69 14.60 -0.26 6.95
N ARG A 70 13.65 0.32 6.22
CA ARG A 70 13.49 1.79 6.15
C ARG A 70 12.97 2.37 7.45
N PHE A 71 12.04 1.69 8.12
CA PHE A 71 11.60 2.08 9.46
C PHE A 71 12.74 1.96 10.48
N GLU A 72 13.45 0.83 10.49
CA GLU A 72 14.59 0.59 11.41
C GLU A 72 15.71 1.61 11.23
N SER A 73 16.01 2.00 9.98
CA SER A 73 17.02 3.02 9.68
C SER A 73 16.53 4.46 9.82
N GLY A 74 15.31 4.69 10.31
CA GLY A 74 14.72 6.02 10.50
C GLY A 74 14.41 6.77 9.20
N LYS A 75 14.38 6.07 8.06
CA LYS A 75 14.08 6.63 6.72
C LYS A 75 12.59 6.61 6.38
N ALA A 76 11.77 5.99 7.22
CA ALA A 76 10.32 5.97 7.12
C ALA A 76 9.70 6.07 8.51
N PHE A 77 8.55 6.73 8.59
CA PHE A 77 7.77 6.90 9.81
C PHE A 77 6.28 7.01 9.46
N LEU A 78 5.42 6.61 10.39
CA LEU A 78 3.98 6.86 10.30
C LEU A 78 3.68 8.26 10.81
N ALA A 79 2.98 9.07 10.02
CA ALA A 79 2.60 10.42 10.40
C ALA A 79 1.30 10.42 11.24
N GLY A 80 1.40 9.93 12.47
CA GLY A 80 0.27 9.78 13.39
C GLY A 80 0.16 8.35 13.93
N SER A 81 -0.93 8.07 14.66
CA SER A 81 -1.21 6.76 15.23
C SER A 81 -2.21 6.00 14.38
N PHE A 82 -1.92 4.74 14.09
CA PHE A 82 -2.76 3.88 13.27
C PHE A 82 -2.88 2.50 13.91
N PRO A 83 -3.60 2.37 15.05
CA PRO A 83 -3.51 1.17 15.90
C PRO A 83 -3.73 -0.15 15.15
N HIS A 84 -4.73 -0.22 14.28
CA HIS A 84 -4.99 -1.43 13.49
C HIS A 84 -3.91 -1.75 12.45
N LEU A 85 -3.26 -0.74 11.88
CA LEU A 85 -2.13 -0.95 10.98
C LEU A 85 -0.91 -1.37 11.80
N GLU A 86 -0.66 -0.69 12.92
CA GLU A 86 0.46 -0.97 13.82
C GLU A 86 0.38 -2.39 14.39
N ASP A 87 -0.81 -2.85 14.80
CA ASP A 87 -1.05 -4.24 15.24
C ASP A 87 -0.75 -5.25 14.12
N GLU A 88 -1.18 -4.98 12.89
CA GLU A 88 -0.86 -5.83 11.73
C GLU A 88 0.65 -5.81 11.40
N MET A 89 1.32 -4.67 11.55
CA MET A 89 2.76 -4.56 11.37
C MET A 89 3.51 -5.37 12.43
N SER A 90 3.09 -5.31 13.69
CA SER A 90 3.68 -6.09 14.79
C SER A 90 3.54 -7.60 14.62
N GLY A 91 2.54 -8.05 13.85
CA GLY A 91 2.34 -9.46 13.52
C GLY A 91 3.20 -10.00 12.38
N LEU A 92 3.99 -9.17 11.69
CA LEU A 92 4.86 -9.61 10.60
C LEU A 92 6.20 -10.11 11.13
N THR A 93 6.47 -11.41 10.98
CA THR A 93 7.71 -12.03 11.45
C THR A 93 8.69 -12.25 10.30
N ALA A 94 9.91 -11.72 10.42
CA ALA A 94 10.97 -11.89 9.42
C ALA A 94 11.30 -13.38 9.20
N GLY A 95 11.43 -13.81 7.93
CA GLY A 95 11.63 -15.23 7.59
C GLY A 95 10.47 -16.17 7.95
N GLY A 96 9.36 -15.64 8.48
CA GLY A 96 8.21 -16.38 8.96
C GLY A 96 6.90 -16.00 8.27
N GLY A 97 5.78 -16.29 8.95
CA GLY A 97 4.43 -15.99 8.51
C GLY A 97 3.88 -14.68 9.05
N TYR A 98 2.57 -14.65 9.28
CA TYR A 98 1.86 -13.56 9.92
C TYR A 98 1.18 -14.09 11.20
N GLU A 99 1.52 -13.49 12.33
CA GLU A 99 1.04 -13.86 13.67
C GLU A 99 0.29 -12.69 14.35
N GLY A 100 -0.29 -11.80 13.55
CA GLY A 100 -1.09 -10.67 14.03
C GLY A 100 -2.59 -10.92 13.96
N PRO A 101 -3.41 -9.88 14.23
CA PRO A 101 -4.86 -10.00 14.19
C PRO A 101 -5.40 -10.36 12.79
N GLY A 102 -6.45 -11.18 12.76
CA GLY A 102 -7.10 -11.60 11.52
C GLY A 102 -6.32 -12.69 10.76
N ARG A 103 -6.75 -12.99 9.53
CA ARG A 103 -6.14 -14.04 8.69
C ARG A 103 -5.00 -13.53 7.82
N SER A 104 -4.87 -12.22 7.71
CA SER A 104 -4.05 -11.54 6.73
C SER A 104 -3.76 -10.10 7.18
N PRO A 105 -2.53 -9.59 6.99
CA PRO A 105 -2.16 -8.21 7.29
C PRO A 105 -2.53 -7.28 6.13
N ASP A 106 -3.82 -7.13 5.84
CA ASP A 106 -4.28 -6.43 4.61
C ASP A 106 -3.88 -4.94 4.58
N ARG A 107 -3.88 -4.25 5.73
CA ARG A 107 -3.47 -2.84 5.84
C ARG A 107 -1.96 -2.71 5.76
N ALA A 108 -1.23 -3.57 6.46
CA ALA A 108 0.24 -3.53 6.41
C ALA A 108 0.74 -3.88 5.01
N ASP A 109 0.09 -4.82 4.32
CA ASP A 109 0.44 -5.16 2.94
C ASP A 109 0.16 -4.01 1.95
N ALA A 110 -0.98 -3.33 2.10
CA ALA A 110 -1.27 -2.12 1.33
C ALA A 110 -0.23 -1.01 1.56
N MET A 111 0.20 -0.80 2.81
CA MET A 111 1.27 0.14 3.15
C MET A 111 2.60 -0.26 2.50
N VAL A 112 2.95 -1.55 2.55
CA VAL A 112 4.18 -2.08 1.95
C VAL A 112 4.20 -1.83 0.44
N TRP A 113 3.08 -2.03 -0.26
CA TRP A 113 2.97 -1.71 -1.68
C TRP A 113 3.15 -0.21 -1.96
N ALA A 114 2.51 0.66 -1.18
CA ALA A 114 2.65 2.10 -1.32
C ALA A 114 4.11 2.55 -1.10
N MET A 115 4.77 2.06 -0.04
CA MET A 115 6.16 2.40 0.26
C MET A 115 7.15 1.84 -0.77
N THR A 116 6.87 0.67 -1.32
CA THR A 116 7.66 0.10 -2.41
C THR A 116 7.57 0.99 -3.66
N GLN A 117 6.36 1.41 -4.03
CA GLN A 117 6.16 2.34 -5.15
C GLN A 117 6.86 3.68 -4.93
N LEU A 118 6.79 4.24 -3.71
CA LEU A 118 7.52 5.47 -3.36
C LEU A 118 9.04 5.28 -3.49
N SER A 119 9.54 4.09 -3.14
CA SER A 119 10.97 3.76 -3.21
C SER A 119 11.48 3.55 -4.64
N GLU A 120 10.62 3.09 -5.56
CA GLU A 120 10.92 2.92 -6.98
C GLU A 120 10.91 4.24 -7.76
N THR A 121 10.19 5.23 -7.24
CA THR A 121 10.09 6.55 -7.85
C THR A 121 11.43 7.24 -7.67
N LYS A 122 12.26 7.24 -8.73
CA LYS A 122 13.56 7.93 -8.75
C LYS A 122 13.32 9.35 -8.22
N SER A 123 13.88 9.68 -7.06
CA SER A 123 13.90 11.06 -6.61
C SER A 123 14.56 11.87 -7.73
N GLY A 124 14.00 13.03 -8.07
CA GLY A 124 14.62 13.96 -8.98
C GLY A 124 16.12 14.14 -8.65
N LEU A 125 16.91 14.42 -9.69
CA LEU A 125 18.37 14.57 -9.64
C LEU A 125 18.86 15.15 -8.31
N PRO A 126 19.96 14.64 -7.72
CA PRO A 126 20.47 15.11 -6.44
C PRO A 126 20.59 16.64 -6.43
N ARG A 127 19.85 17.30 -5.54
CA ARG A 127 19.91 18.75 -5.38
C ARG A 127 20.92 19.09 -4.29
N VAL A 128 21.98 19.81 -4.66
CA VAL A 128 22.91 20.39 -3.70
C VAL A 128 22.16 21.48 -2.92
N ARG A 129 22.08 21.35 -1.60
CA ARG A 129 21.65 22.43 -0.71
C ARG A 129 22.81 23.42 -0.59
N ALA A 130 22.64 24.66 -1.03
CA ALA A 130 23.55 25.74 -0.66
C ALA A 130 23.36 26.03 0.84
N LEU A 131 24.47 26.06 1.59
CA LEU A 131 24.54 26.51 2.98
C LEU A 131 24.51 28.04 3.04
#